data_AF-A0A2C9UWR7-F1
#
_entry.id   AF-A0A2C9UWR7-F1
#
_cell.length_a   1.000
_cell.length_b   1.000
_cell.length_c   1.000
_cell.angle_alpha   90.00
_cell.angle_beta   90.00
_cell.angle_gamma   90.00
#
_symmetry.space_group_name_H-M   'P 1'
#
loop_
_entity.id
_entity.type
_entity.pdbx_description
1 polymer ?
#
loop_
_entity_poly.entity_id
_entity_poly.type
_entity_poly.pdbx_seq_one_letter_code
_entity_poly.pdbx_strand_id
1 'polypeptide(L)'
;MNFNNVKVPKVPGGGAASTLLKLGVIGGIGMYAAANSLYNVEGGHRAIVFNRIVGVKDKVYPEGTHLIIPWFERPVIYDVRTRPHLVESTSGSRDLQMVKIGLRVLTRPVAAQLPTIYRTLGENYNERVLPSIVHETLKTVVAQYNASQLITQREAVSREIRKILTERAAHFNIALDDVSITSLTFGKEFTAAIEAKQVAAQEAERAKFIVEKAEQDKKSAIIRAEGEATSAQLIGQAMANNPAFITLRKIEAARDVAQTISNSANKVFLNSEDLLLNLQKMELEVHGKK
;
A
#
# COMPACT_ATOMS: atom_id res chain seq x y z
N MET A 1 -40.79 -45.40 37.68
CA MET A 1 -40.72 -46.74 37.04
C MET A 1 -39.57 -47.50 37.69
N ASN A 2 -39.91 -48.61 38.35
CA ASN A 2 -39.00 -49.45 39.13
C ASN A 2 -37.95 -50.14 38.24
N PHE A 3 -36.68 -49.89 38.49
CA PHE A 3 -35.57 -50.67 37.94
C PHE A 3 -35.30 -51.90 38.82
N ASN A 4 -36.28 -52.79 38.91
CA ASN A 4 -36.16 -54.03 39.66
C ASN A 4 -36.45 -55.22 38.74
N ASN A 5 -35.62 -55.38 37.69
CA ASN A 5 -35.48 -56.64 36.96
C ASN A 5 -34.34 -56.57 35.94
N VAL A 6 -33.11 -56.75 36.43
CA VAL A 6 -32.00 -57.18 35.57
C VAL A 6 -31.61 -58.57 36.04
N LYS A 7 -32.12 -59.59 35.32
CA LYS A 7 -31.70 -60.99 35.49
C LYS A 7 -30.22 -61.08 35.14
N VAL A 8 -29.38 -61.17 36.16
CA VAL A 8 -27.98 -61.58 36.03
C VAL A 8 -27.93 -63.05 35.62
N PRO A 9 -27.16 -63.43 34.58
CA PRO A 9 -26.95 -64.84 34.27
C PRO A 9 -26.17 -65.51 35.40
N LYS A 10 -26.69 -66.63 35.88
CA LYS A 10 -26.07 -67.48 36.91
C LYS A 10 -24.81 -68.12 36.32
N VAL A 11 -23.64 -67.61 36.70
CA VAL A 11 -22.34 -68.24 36.39
C VAL A 11 -22.11 -69.43 37.34
N PRO A 12 -21.69 -70.61 36.85
CA PRO A 12 -21.44 -71.76 37.69
C PRO A 12 -20.18 -71.58 38.54
N GLY A 13 -20.17 -72.25 39.70
CA GLY A 13 -19.16 -72.15 40.74
C GLY A 13 -17.74 -72.39 40.23
N GLY A 14 -16.87 -71.43 40.54
CA GLY A 14 -15.44 -71.45 40.29
C GLY A 14 -14.86 -70.15 40.83
N GLY A 15 -14.58 -70.11 42.14
CA GLY A 15 -14.09 -68.92 42.83
C GLY A 15 -12.77 -68.36 42.26
N ALA A 16 -12.01 -69.15 41.50
CA ALA A 16 -10.80 -68.70 40.80
C ALA A 16 -11.09 -68.12 39.40
N ALA A 17 -11.91 -68.79 38.58
CA ALA A 17 -12.17 -68.37 37.19
C ALA A 17 -12.96 -67.06 37.10
N SER A 18 -13.95 -66.87 37.98
CA SER A 18 -14.73 -65.62 38.06
C SER A 18 -13.89 -64.45 38.59
N THR A 19 -12.93 -64.72 39.48
CA THR A 19 -12.00 -63.72 40.01
C THR A 19 -10.93 -63.34 38.99
N LEU A 20 -10.43 -64.30 38.20
CA LEU A 20 -9.51 -64.05 37.08
C LEU A 20 -10.18 -63.25 35.95
N LEU A 21 -11.45 -63.52 35.62
CA LEU A 21 -12.20 -62.71 34.65
C LEU A 21 -12.39 -61.27 35.15
N LYS A 22 -12.72 -61.07 36.44
CA LYS A 22 -12.83 -59.73 37.04
C LYS A 22 -11.48 -58.99 37.04
N LEU A 23 -10.39 -59.66 37.41
CA LEU A 23 -9.05 -59.09 37.38
C LEU A 23 -8.58 -58.79 35.95
N GLY A 24 -8.91 -59.64 34.98
CA GLY A 24 -8.60 -59.42 33.57
C GLY A 24 -9.35 -58.22 32.98
N VAL A 25 -10.63 -58.03 33.34
CA VAL A 25 -11.42 -56.87 32.92
C VAL A 25 -10.91 -55.58 33.59
N ILE A 26 -10.64 -55.60 34.90
CA ILE A 26 -10.12 -54.43 35.62
C ILE A 26 -8.70 -54.07 35.12
N GLY A 27 -7.85 -55.08 34.92
CA GLY A 27 -6.51 -54.90 34.36
C GLY A 27 -6.55 -54.40 32.91
N GLY A 28 -7.44 -54.92 32.08
CA GLY A 28 -7.65 -54.47 30.70
C GLY A 28 -8.16 -53.03 30.62
N ILE A 29 -9.13 -52.65 31.45
CA ILE A 29 -9.62 -51.26 31.54
C ILE A 29 -8.51 -50.33 32.05
N GLY A 30 -7.76 -50.74 33.07
CA GLY A 30 -6.64 -49.97 33.60
C GLY A 30 -5.53 -49.74 32.58
N MET A 31 -5.15 -50.78 31.82
CA MET A 31 -4.13 -50.69 30.77
C MET A 31 -4.60 -49.87 29.57
N TYR A 32 -5.86 -50.01 29.16
CA TYR A 32 -6.47 -49.18 28.11
C TYR A 32 -6.55 -47.70 28.54
N ALA A 33 -6.91 -47.44 29.80
CA ALA A 33 -6.95 -46.11 30.37
C ALA A 33 -5.54 -45.49 30.44
N ALA A 34 -4.54 -46.25 30.88
CA ALA A 34 -3.15 -45.77 30.91
C ALA A 34 -2.65 -45.42 29.50
N ALA A 35 -2.87 -46.30 28.52
CA ALA A 35 -2.43 -46.09 27.14
C ALA A 35 -3.08 -44.87 26.47
N ASN A 36 -4.36 -44.60 26.75
CA ASN A 36 -5.08 -43.46 26.17
C ASN A 36 -5.07 -42.20 27.07
N SER A 37 -4.43 -42.26 28.24
CA SER A 37 -4.42 -41.13 29.18
C SER A 37 -3.44 -40.03 28.80
N LEU A 38 -2.46 -40.31 27.95
CA LEU A 38 -1.49 -39.31 27.51
C LEU A 38 -1.98 -38.63 26.24
N TYR A 39 -1.93 -37.30 26.23
CA TYR A 39 -2.05 -36.50 25.01
C TYR A 39 -0.94 -35.47 24.95
N ASN A 40 -0.50 -35.14 23.73
CA ASN A 40 0.58 -34.19 23.52
C ASN A 40 0.02 -32.91 22.88
N VAL A 41 0.48 -31.76 23.36
CA VAL A 41 0.16 -30.44 22.80
C VAL A 41 1.41 -29.90 22.12
N GLU A 42 1.33 -29.70 20.80
CA GLU A 42 2.44 -29.16 20.01
C GLU A 42 2.70 -27.68 20.31
N GLY A 43 3.93 -27.23 20.03
CA GLY A 43 4.32 -25.83 20.18
C GLY A 43 3.43 -24.90 19.33
N GLY A 44 2.96 -23.81 19.94
CA GLY A 44 2.03 -22.86 19.30
C GLY A 44 0.57 -23.31 19.31
N HIS A 45 0.26 -24.43 19.97
CA HIS A 45 -1.11 -24.82 20.30
C HIS A 45 -1.36 -24.71 21.80
N ARG A 46 -2.64 -24.63 22.16
CA ARG A 46 -3.13 -24.68 23.54
C ARG A 46 -4.29 -25.64 23.61
N ALA A 47 -4.35 -26.45 24.66
CA ALA A 47 -5.46 -27.38 24.84
C ALA A 47 -6.41 -26.89 25.93
N ILE A 48 -7.70 -27.05 25.68
CA ILE A 48 -8.74 -27.02 26.70
C ILE A 48 -9.28 -28.43 26.90
N VAL A 49 -9.69 -28.75 28.12
CA VAL A 49 -10.22 -30.09 28.42
C VAL A 49 -11.73 -30.00 28.63
N PHE A 50 -12.46 -30.72 27.79
CA PHE A 50 -13.90 -30.92 27.94
C PHE A 50 -14.15 -32.16 28.80
N ASN A 51 -14.81 -31.99 29.95
CA ASN A 51 -15.25 -33.09 30.79
C ASN A 51 -16.74 -33.39 30.53
N ARG A 52 -17.11 -34.65 30.36
CA ARG A 52 -18.49 -35.08 30.07
C ARG A 52 -19.50 -34.71 31.17
N ILE A 53 -19.06 -34.62 32.43
CA ILE A 53 -19.94 -34.40 33.60
C ILE A 53 -20.05 -32.91 33.92
N VAL A 54 -18.92 -32.19 33.95
CA VAL A 54 -18.83 -30.79 34.42
C VAL A 54 -18.79 -29.79 33.24
N GLY A 55 -18.52 -30.27 32.03
CA GLY A 55 -18.33 -29.43 30.85
C GLY A 55 -16.87 -28.97 30.67
N VAL A 56 -16.68 -27.83 30.02
CA VAL A 56 -15.35 -27.27 29.71
C VAL A 56 -14.67 -26.79 30.98
N LYS A 57 -13.44 -27.21 31.25
CA LYS A 57 -12.62 -26.70 32.36
C LYS A 57 -12.03 -25.32 32.02
N ASP A 58 -11.91 -24.45 33.02
CA ASP A 58 -11.32 -23.11 32.86
C ASP A 58 -9.78 -23.12 32.73
N LYS A 59 -9.14 -24.25 33.03
CA LYS A 59 -7.68 -24.38 32.92
C LYS A 59 -7.27 -24.60 31.47
N VAL A 60 -6.39 -23.73 30.99
CA VAL A 60 -5.72 -23.86 29.69
C VAL A 60 -4.40 -24.59 29.88
N TYR A 61 -4.19 -25.64 29.09
CA TYR A 61 -2.98 -26.44 29.13
C TYR A 61 -1.98 -25.95 28.08
N PRO A 62 -0.74 -25.63 28.47
CA PRO A 62 0.30 -25.16 27.57
C PRO A 62 0.86 -26.28 26.68
N GLU A 63 1.88 -26.00 25.86
CA GLU A 63 2.58 -27.05 25.12
C GLU A 63 3.18 -28.12 26.06
N GLY A 64 3.23 -29.37 25.60
CA GLY A 64 3.76 -30.51 26.35
C GLY A 64 2.78 -31.67 26.52
N THR A 65 3.28 -32.73 27.15
CA THR A 65 2.50 -33.95 27.42
C THR A 65 1.70 -33.82 28.70
N HIS A 66 0.39 -34.07 28.58
CA HIS A 66 -0.56 -33.91 29.66
C HIS A 66 -1.39 -35.18 29.83
N LEU A 67 -1.89 -35.39 31.05
CA LEU A 67 -2.70 -36.55 31.41
C LEU A 67 -4.19 -36.20 31.40
N ILE A 68 -5.00 -37.04 30.78
CA ILE A 68 -6.46 -37.02 30.80
C ILE A 68 -6.99 -38.36 31.29
N ILE A 69 -8.21 -38.32 31.82
CA ILE A 69 -8.95 -39.55 32.12
C ILE A 69 -9.73 -39.94 30.87
N PRO A 70 -9.36 -41.03 30.16
CA PRO A 70 -10.06 -41.45 28.96
C PRO A 70 -11.53 -41.70 29.28
N TRP A 71 -12.41 -41.49 28.30
CA TRP A 71 -13.88 -41.53 28.40
C TRP A 71 -14.55 -40.27 29.01
N PHE A 72 -14.03 -39.76 30.12
CA PHE A 72 -14.61 -38.59 30.78
C PHE A 72 -14.09 -37.28 30.22
N GLU A 73 -12.83 -37.24 29.81
CA GLU A 73 -12.15 -36.02 29.38
C GLU A 73 -11.74 -36.13 27.92
N ARG A 74 -11.96 -35.04 27.18
CA ARG A 74 -11.54 -34.90 25.78
C ARG A 74 -10.77 -33.58 25.61
N PRO A 75 -9.52 -33.63 25.15
CA PRO A 75 -8.75 -32.43 24.85
C PRO A 75 -9.23 -31.85 23.52
N VAL A 76 -9.47 -30.54 23.49
CA VAL A 76 -9.69 -29.76 22.28
C VAL A 76 -8.49 -28.85 22.10
N ILE A 77 -7.79 -29.04 20.98
CA ILE A 77 -6.54 -28.35 20.69
C ILE A 77 -6.83 -27.14 19.80
N TYR A 78 -6.44 -25.96 20.27
CA TYR A 78 -6.54 -24.71 19.55
C TYR A 78 -5.18 -24.27 19.04
N ASP A 79 -5.14 -23.79 17.79
CA ASP A 79 -4.00 -23.03 17.29
C ASP A 79 -4.09 -21.59 17.80
N VAL A 80 -3.05 -21.16 18.51
CA VAL A 80 -2.94 -19.79 19.05
C VAL A 80 -2.02 -18.89 18.22
N ARG A 81 -1.55 -19.38 17.07
CA ARG A 81 -0.76 -18.61 16.12
C ARG A 81 -1.62 -17.61 15.35
N THR A 82 -0.97 -16.53 14.93
CA THR A 82 -1.58 -15.51 14.09
C THR A 82 -1.94 -16.07 12.72
N ARG A 83 -3.19 -15.89 12.30
CA ARG A 83 -3.68 -16.30 10.98
C ARG A 83 -4.23 -15.10 10.21
N PRO A 84 -3.91 -14.97 8.91
CA PRO A 84 -4.49 -13.93 8.08
C PRO A 84 -5.92 -14.29 7.67
N HIS A 85 -6.80 -13.30 7.74
CA HIS A 85 -8.17 -13.38 7.21
C HIS A 85 -8.41 -12.20 6.27
N LEU A 86 -8.87 -12.50 5.06
CA LEU A 86 -9.24 -11.50 4.09
C LEU A 86 -10.76 -11.39 4.05
N VAL A 87 -11.26 -10.18 4.29
CA VAL A 87 -12.69 -9.88 4.28
C VAL A 87 -12.92 -8.74 3.31
N GLU A 88 -13.82 -8.95 2.36
CA GLU A 88 -14.24 -7.91 1.43
C GLU A 88 -15.64 -7.41 1.78
N SER A 89 -15.81 -6.10 1.81
CA SER A 89 -17.10 -5.48 2.07
C SER A 89 -17.33 -4.30 1.13
N THR A 90 -18.57 -4.14 0.69
CA THR A 90 -19.01 -2.98 -0.07
C THR A 90 -19.71 -2.02 0.87
N SER A 91 -19.26 -0.75 0.90
CA SER A 91 -19.80 0.28 1.77
C SER A 91 -19.93 1.62 1.04
N GLY A 92 -20.88 2.43 1.50
CA GLY A 92 -21.04 3.81 1.02
C GLY A 92 -20.09 4.74 1.79
N SER A 93 -19.37 5.59 1.08
CA SER A 93 -18.59 6.68 1.66
C SER A 93 -19.48 7.87 2.05
N ARG A 94 -18.89 8.87 2.71
CA ARG A 94 -19.57 10.11 3.13
C ARG A 94 -20.23 10.86 1.97
N ASP A 95 -19.64 10.80 0.78
CA ASP A 95 -20.12 11.38 -0.48
C ASP A 95 -21.05 10.44 -1.28
N LEU A 96 -21.60 9.43 -0.61
CA LEU A 96 -22.56 8.47 -1.16
C LEU A 96 -22.01 7.65 -2.34
N GLN A 97 -20.69 7.49 -2.42
CA GLN A 97 -20.06 6.64 -3.43
C GLN A 97 -19.95 5.21 -2.89
N MET A 98 -20.28 4.24 -3.75
CA MET A 98 -20.12 2.84 -3.43
C MET A 98 -18.66 2.42 -3.60
N VAL A 99 -18.06 1.93 -2.52
CA VAL A 99 -16.66 1.53 -2.47
C VAL A 99 -16.57 0.07 -2.04
N LYS A 100 -15.86 -0.75 -2.82
CA LYS A 100 -15.50 -2.11 -2.45
C LYS A 100 -14.13 -2.08 -1.76
N ILE A 101 -14.08 -2.55 -0.52
CA ILE A 101 -12.89 -2.51 0.33
C ILE A 101 -12.54 -3.93 0.73
N GLY A 102 -11.30 -4.34 0.44
CA GLY A 102 -10.72 -5.57 0.97
C GLY A 102 -9.84 -5.25 2.17
N LEU A 103 -10.11 -5.89 3.30
CA LEU A 103 -9.36 -5.76 4.53
C LEU A 103 -8.67 -7.09 4.85
N ARG A 104 -7.36 -7.05 5.11
CA ARG A 104 -6.61 -8.16 5.68
C ARG A 104 -6.44 -7.92 7.17
N VAL A 105 -6.87 -8.89 7.96
CA VAL A 105 -6.81 -8.85 9.42
C VAL A 105 -5.97 -10.03 9.89
N LEU A 106 -4.95 -9.76 10.70
CA LEU A 106 -4.16 -10.78 11.38
C LEU A 106 -4.76 -11.01 12.76
N THR A 107 -5.36 -12.19 12.97
CA THR A 107 -6.02 -12.53 14.24
C THR A 107 -5.34 -13.68 14.95
N ARG A 108 -5.42 -13.65 16.28
CA ARG A 108 -5.11 -14.79 17.14
C ARG A 108 -6.04 -14.80 18.36
N PRO A 109 -6.40 -15.97 18.90
CA PRO A 109 -7.21 -16.04 20.10
C PRO A 109 -6.36 -15.72 21.34
N VAL A 110 -6.95 -15.09 22.36
CA VAL A 110 -6.27 -14.86 23.63
C VAL A 110 -6.14 -16.20 24.37
N ALA A 111 -4.92 -16.71 24.48
CA ALA A 111 -4.62 -18.03 25.04
C ALA A 111 -5.23 -18.25 26.44
N ALA A 112 -5.27 -17.21 27.29
CA ALA A 112 -5.84 -17.30 28.64
C ALA A 112 -7.37 -17.50 28.67
N GLN A 113 -8.08 -17.09 27.63
CA GLN A 113 -9.55 -17.08 27.57
C GLN A 113 -10.14 -18.09 26.58
N LEU A 114 -9.34 -19.07 26.14
CA LEU A 114 -9.79 -20.15 25.26
C LEU A 114 -11.04 -20.92 25.77
N PRO A 115 -11.21 -21.19 27.08
CA PRO A 115 -12.41 -21.85 27.58
C PRO A 115 -13.67 -21.02 27.32
N THR A 116 -13.59 -19.69 27.51
CA THR A 116 -14.68 -18.76 27.24
C THR A 116 -14.99 -18.72 25.74
N ILE A 117 -13.95 -18.60 24.90
CA ILE A 117 -14.10 -18.60 23.43
C ILE A 117 -14.80 -19.87 22.94
N TYR A 118 -14.39 -21.05 23.44
CA TYR A 118 -15.02 -22.31 23.04
C TYR A 118 -16.49 -22.39 23.49
N ARG A 119 -16.83 -21.88 24.69
CA ARG A 119 -18.22 -21.85 25.17
C ARG A 119 -19.12 -20.91 24.36
N THR A 120 -18.62 -19.74 23.98
CA THR A 120 -19.44 -18.70 23.32
C THR A 120 -19.45 -18.81 21.81
N LEU A 121 -18.30 -19.12 21.19
CA LEU A 121 -18.09 -19.04 19.74
C LEU A 121 -17.90 -20.43 19.12
N GLY A 122 -17.34 -21.38 19.89
CA GLY A 122 -16.95 -22.70 19.43
C GLY A 122 -15.58 -22.70 18.73
N GLU A 123 -15.23 -23.81 18.09
CA GLU A 123 -13.94 -23.99 17.40
C GLU A 123 -13.77 -23.02 16.22
N ASN A 124 -14.86 -22.71 15.50
CA ASN A 124 -14.86 -21.80 14.35
C ASN A 124 -15.10 -20.33 14.77
N TYR A 125 -14.38 -19.86 15.79
CA TYR A 125 -14.54 -18.49 16.29
C TYR A 125 -14.21 -17.42 15.24
N ASN A 126 -13.21 -17.66 14.39
CA ASN A 126 -12.81 -16.69 13.35
C ASN A 126 -13.92 -16.45 12.32
N GLU A 127 -14.48 -17.51 11.72
CA GLU A 127 -15.47 -17.38 10.64
C GLU A 127 -16.82 -16.84 11.14
N ARG A 128 -17.15 -17.10 12.41
CA ARG A 128 -18.46 -16.77 12.96
C ARG A 128 -18.65 -15.29 13.29
N VAL A 129 -17.65 -14.66 13.90
CA VAL A 129 -17.77 -13.27 14.38
C VAL A 129 -16.93 -12.27 13.60
N LEU A 130 -15.77 -12.68 13.07
CA LEU A 130 -14.83 -11.75 12.43
C LEU A 130 -15.46 -11.02 11.23
N PRO A 131 -16.15 -11.69 10.29
CA PRO A 131 -16.76 -10.99 9.16
C PRO A 131 -17.81 -9.96 9.59
N SER A 132 -18.61 -10.27 10.61
CA SER A 132 -19.65 -9.37 11.12
C SER A 132 -19.06 -8.10 11.72
N ILE A 133 -18.09 -8.23 12.64
CA ILE A 133 -17.47 -7.06 13.27
C ILE A 133 -16.66 -6.22 12.27
N VAL A 134 -16.02 -6.87 11.30
CA VAL A 134 -15.29 -6.19 10.23
C VAL A 134 -16.25 -5.41 9.33
N HIS A 135 -17.35 -6.03 8.88
CA HIS A 135 -18.33 -5.37 8.02
C HIS A 135 -18.97 -4.16 8.71
N GLU A 136 -19.30 -4.28 9.99
CA GLU A 136 -19.88 -3.18 10.76
C GLU A 136 -18.88 -2.04 10.97
N THR A 137 -17.64 -2.37 11.34
CA THR A 137 -16.57 -1.38 11.56
C THR A 137 -16.23 -0.66 10.25
N LEU A 138 -16.10 -1.41 9.15
CA LEU A 138 -15.87 -0.83 7.82
C LEU A 138 -16.99 0.13 7.45
N LYS A 139 -18.26 -0.27 7.59
CA LYS A 139 -19.40 0.61 7.31
C LYS A 139 -19.39 1.88 8.16
N THR A 140 -19.03 1.76 9.44
CA THR A 140 -19.00 2.90 10.37
C THR A 140 -17.88 3.88 10.05
N VAL A 141 -16.68 3.38 9.74
CA VAL A 141 -15.52 4.25 9.45
C VAL A 141 -15.64 4.85 8.05
N VAL A 142 -15.96 4.05 7.04
CA VAL A 142 -16.00 4.49 5.65
C VAL A 142 -17.05 5.57 5.42
N ALA A 143 -18.19 5.49 6.11
CA ALA A 143 -19.23 6.53 6.07
C ALA A 143 -18.76 7.90 6.59
N GLN A 144 -17.66 7.97 7.35
CA GLN A 144 -17.12 9.22 7.89
C GLN A 144 -16.15 9.92 6.92
N TYR A 145 -15.57 9.18 5.96
CA TYR A 145 -14.58 9.68 5.02
C TYR A 145 -15.15 9.81 3.60
N ASN A 146 -14.67 10.79 2.85
CA ASN A 146 -14.97 10.91 1.43
C ASN A 146 -14.16 9.88 0.62
N ALA A 147 -14.65 9.48 -0.55
CA ALA A 147 -13.97 8.54 -1.44
C ALA A 147 -12.50 8.93 -1.74
N SER A 148 -12.23 10.23 -1.97
CA SER A 148 -10.88 10.75 -2.22
C SER A 148 -9.94 10.64 -1.01
N GLN A 149 -10.47 10.74 0.21
CA GLN A 149 -9.71 10.60 1.45
C GLN A 149 -9.31 9.14 1.71
N LEU A 150 -10.13 8.18 1.29
CA LEU A 150 -9.79 6.75 1.41
C LEU A 150 -8.55 6.38 0.58
N ILE A 151 -8.28 7.11 -0.50
CA ILE A 151 -7.07 6.96 -1.33
C ILE A 151 -5.89 7.72 -0.70
N THR A 152 -6.08 9.01 -0.43
CA THR A 152 -4.99 9.91 -0.02
C THR A 152 -4.54 9.71 1.43
N GLN A 153 -5.46 9.36 2.33
CA GLN A 153 -5.22 9.21 3.77
C GLN A 153 -5.42 7.77 4.26
N ARG A 154 -5.08 6.80 3.40
CA ARG A 154 -5.29 5.36 3.65
C ARG A 154 -4.72 4.88 4.99
N GLU A 155 -3.54 5.37 5.37
CA GLU A 155 -2.89 5.03 6.65
C GLU A 155 -3.67 5.54 7.86
N ALA A 156 -4.21 6.75 7.80
CA ALA A 156 -5.02 7.31 8.87
C ALA A 156 -6.32 6.50 9.04
N VAL A 157 -6.98 6.19 7.93
CA VAL A 157 -8.20 5.35 7.91
C VAL A 157 -7.90 3.94 8.45
N SER A 158 -6.78 3.33 8.06
CA SER A 158 -6.38 1.99 8.52
C SER A 158 -6.13 1.95 10.02
N ARG A 159 -5.50 2.99 10.59
CA ARG A 159 -5.32 3.13 12.04
C ARG A 159 -6.64 3.28 12.79
N GLU A 160 -7.58 4.05 12.25
CA GLU A 160 -8.91 4.21 12.87
C GLU A 160 -9.71 2.90 12.85
N ILE A 161 -9.71 2.19 11.70
CA ILE A 161 -10.31 0.85 11.60
C ILE A 161 -9.67 -0.08 12.62
N ARG A 162 -8.33 -0.09 12.72
CA ARG A 162 -7.61 -0.94 13.68
C ARG A 162 -8.04 -0.66 15.11
N LYS A 163 -8.15 0.61 15.51
CA LYS A 163 -8.55 1.00 16.87
C LYS A 163 -9.94 0.46 17.21
N ILE A 164 -10.94 0.76 16.39
CA ILE A 164 -12.34 0.35 16.63
C ILE A 164 -12.48 -1.17 16.56
N LEU A 165 -11.82 -1.81 15.59
CA LEU A 165 -11.90 -3.27 15.43
C LEU A 165 -11.21 -3.99 16.60
N THR A 166 -10.11 -3.45 17.14
CA THR A 166 -9.42 -4.02 18.30
C THR A 166 -10.29 -3.96 19.55
N GLU A 167 -10.94 -2.82 19.79
CA GLU A 167 -11.88 -2.65 20.90
C GLU A 167 -13.05 -3.65 20.80
N ARG A 168 -13.64 -3.77 19.61
CA ARG A 168 -14.74 -4.73 19.36
C ARG A 168 -14.31 -6.18 19.48
N ALA A 169 -13.13 -6.54 18.95
CA ALA A 169 -12.60 -7.89 19.01
C ALA A 169 -12.22 -8.31 20.44
N ALA A 170 -11.81 -7.36 21.29
CA ALA A 170 -11.49 -7.61 22.69
C ALA A 170 -12.69 -8.16 23.47
N HIS A 171 -13.92 -7.72 23.17
CA HIS A 171 -15.14 -8.28 23.79
C HIS A 171 -15.35 -9.77 23.50
N PHE A 172 -14.81 -10.26 22.38
CA PHE A 172 -14.85 -11.68 22.00
C PHE A 172 -13.57 -12.44 22.36
N ASN A 173 -12.64 -11.81 23.08
CA ASN A 173 -11.34 -12.38 23.46
C ASN A 173 -10.47 -12.77 22.25
N ILE A 174 -10.62 -12.03 21.14
CA ILE A 174 -9.79 -12.19 19.95
C ILE A 174 -8.81 -11.02 19.90
N ALA A 175 -7.52 -11.32 19.80
CA ALA A 175 -6.48 -10.33 19.64
C ALA A 175 -6.22 -10.07 18.14
N LEU A 176 -6.06 -8.81 17.78
CA LEU A 176 -5.69 -8.36 16.44
C LEU A 176 -4.25 -7.88 16.46
N ASP A 177 -3.37 -8.55 15.70
CA ASP A 177 -1.97 -8.16 15.63
C ASP A 177 -1.77 -7.04 14.60
N ASP A 178 -2.48 -7.11 13.48
CA ASP A 178 -2.42 -6.12 12.40
C ASP A 178 -3.73 -6.06 11.60
N VAL A 179 -4.01 -4.88 11.04
CA VAL A 179 -5.18 -4.61 10.20
C VAL A 179 -4.75 -3.70 9.07
N SER A 180 -4.88 -4.17 7.82
CA SER A 180 -4.43 -3.43 6.64
C SER A 180 -5.45 -3.49 5.51
N ILE A 181 -5.69 -2.36 4.85
CA ILE A 181 -6.52 -2.29 3.64
C ILE A 181 -5.71 -2.86 2.46
N THR A 182 -6.16 -3.98 1.91
CA THR A 182 -5.51 -4.65 0.77
C THR A 182 -5.94 -4.01 -0.55
N SER A 183 -7.24 -3.99 -0.82
CA SER A 183 -7.83 -3.52 -2.08
C SER A 183 -8.85 -2.41 -1.81
N LEU A 184 -8.89 -1.44 -2.71
CA LEU A 184 -9.86 -0.35 -2.69
C LEU A 184 -10.32 -0.13 -4.13
N THR A 185 -11.60 -0.37 -4.40
CA THR A 185 -12.16 -0.25 -5.74
C THR A 185 -13.42 0.61 -5.70
N PHE A 186 -13.46 1.60 -6.58
CA PHE A 186 -14.60 2.50 -6.74
C PHE A 186 -15.44 2.06 -7.94
N GLY A 187 -16.67 2.60 -8.06
CA GLY A 187 -17.47 2.47 -9.28
C GLY A 187 -16.70 2.99 -10.50
N LYS A 188 -16.93 2.37 -11.67
CA LYS A 188 -16.20 2.71 -12.91
C LYS A 188 -16.39 4.17 -13.31
N GLU A 189 -17.58 4.69 -13.08
CA GLU A 189 -17.99 6.06 -13.36
C GLU A 189 -17.21 7.07 -12.52
N PHE A 190 -16.99 6.77 -11.23
CA PHE A 190 -16.21 7.63 -10.34
C PHE A 190 -14.73 7.64 -10.73
N THR A 191 -14.15 6.47 -10.99
CA THR A 191 -12.75 6.37 -11.45
C THR A 191 -12.54 7.15 -12.75
N ALA A 192 -13.43 6.99 -13.73
CA ALA A 192 -13.37 7.73 -14.99
C ALA A 192 -13.50 9.24 -14.79
N ALA A 193 -14.37 9.70 -13.88
CA ALA A 193 -14.52 11.12 -13.56
C ALA A 193 -13.28 11.71 -12.88
N ILE A 194 -12.62 10.96 -11.99
CA ILE A 194 -11.37 11.38 -11.35
C ILE A 194 -10.23 11.45 -12.36
N GLU A 195 -10.09 10.45 -13.22
CA GLU A 195 -9.10 10.44 -14.30
C GLU A 195 -9.32 11.63 -15.25
N ALA A 196 -10.56 11.87 -15.69
CA ALA A 196 -10.89 13.01 -16.54
C ALA A 196 -10.57 14.36 -15.87
N LYS A 197 -10.85 14.48 -14.56
CA LYS A 197 -10.51 15.69 -13.79
C LYS A 197 -8.99 15.88 -13.67
N GLN A 198 -8.24 14.79 -13.50
CA GLN A 198 -6.79 14.84 -13.43
C GLN A 198 -6.17 15.24 -14.78
N VAL A 199 -6.68 14.70 -15.88
CA VAL A 199 -6.27 15.10 -17.24
C VAL A 199 -6.57 16.58 -17.47
N ALA A 200 -7.79 17.04 -17.17
CA ALA A 200 -8.16 18.44 -17.33
C ALA A 200 -7.31 19.38 -16.46
N ALA A 201 -6.97 18.98 -15.23
CA ALA A 201 -6.09 19.76 -14.36
C ALA A 201 -4.66 19.84 -14.93
N GLN A 202 -4.13 18.73 -15.44
CA GLN A 202 -2.81 18.68 -16.07
C GLN A 202 -2.77 19.49 -17.38
N GLU A 203 -3.84 19.46 -18.17
CA GLU A 203 -3.98 20.27 -19.37
C GLU A 203 -4.03 21.77 -19.04
N ALA A 204 -4.76 22.15 -17.99
CA ALA A 204 -4.80 23.54 -17.53
C ALA A 204 -3.43 24.02 -17.03
N GLU A 205 -2.69 23.19 -16.30
CA GLU A 205 -1.33 23.50 -15.85
C GLU A 205 -0.37 23.64 -17.04
N ARG A 206 -0.46 22.73 -18.01
CA ARG A 206 0.32 22.81 -19.25
C ARG A 206 0.00 24.07 -20.05
N ALA A 207 -1.28 24.44 -20.17
CA ALA A 207 -1.71 25.66 -20.85
C ALA A 207 -1.12 26.91 -20.19
N LYS A 208 -1.13 26.97 -18.84
CA LYS A 208 -0.46 28.05 -18.09
C LYS A 208 1.02 28.13 -18.40
N PHE A 209 1.72 26.99 -18.42
CA PHE A 209 3.14 26.93 -18.77
C PHE A 209 3.44 27.42 -20.19
N ILE A 210 2.56 27.11 -21.15
CA ILE A 210 2.70 27.58 -22.54
C ILE A 210 2.53 29.10 -22.60
N VAL A 211 1.55 29.65 -21.91
CA VAL A 211 1.32 31.10 -21.84
C VAL A 211 2.50 31.80 -21.18
N GLU A 212 2.98 31.30 -20.05
CA GLU A 212 4.15 31.85 -19.35
C GLU A 212 5.39 31.79 -20.23
N LYS A 213 5.63 30.66 -20.92
CA LYS A 213 6.73 30.55 -21.88
C LYS A 213 6.61 31.60 -23.00
N ALA A 214 5.42 31.78 -23.57
CA ALA A 214 5.21 32.77 -24.62
C ALA A 214 5.44 34.21 -24.12
N GLU A 215 5.07 34.51 -22.87
CA GLU A 215 5.38 35.81 -22.25
C GLU A 215 6.88 36.02 -22.04
N GLN A 216 7.59 34.99 -21.56
CA GLN A 216 9.05 35.05 -21.39
C GLN A 216 9.77 35.20 -22.74
N ASP A 217 9.34 34.46 -23.76
CA ASP A 217 9.89 34.56 -25.12
C ASP A 217 9.66 35.97 -25.70
N LYS A 218 8.47 36.55 -25.47
CA LYS A 218 8.16 37.95 -25.85
C LYS A 218 9.06 38.95 -25.14
N LYS A 219 9.22 38.83 -23.82
CA LYS A 219 10.10 39.71 -23.03
C LYS A 219 11.55 39.60 -23.50
N SER A 220 12.02 38.39 -23.75
CA SER A 220 13.35 38.12 -24.29
C SER A 220 13.55 38.78 -25.67
N ALA A 221 12.56 38.71 -26.55
CA ALA A 221 12.60 39.36 -27.86
C ALA A 221 12.66 40.89 -27.76
N ILE A 222 11.88 41.51 -26.86
CA ILE A 222 11.90 42.96 -26.63
C ILE A 222 13.26 43.40 -26.09
N ILE A 223 13.74 42.73 -25.04
CA ILE A 223 15.05 43.04 -24.42
C ILE A 223 16.18 42.89 -25.47
N ARG A 224 16.10 41.86 -26.32
CA ARG A 224 17.05 41.66 -27.41
C ARG A 224 16.99 42.79 -28.43
N ALA A 225 15.79 43.18 -28.88
CA ALA A 225 15.61 44.26 -29.84
C ALA A 225 16.07 45.62 -29.27
N GLU A 226 15.77 45.92 -28.00
CA GLU A 226 16.26 47.11 -27.29
C GLU A 226 17.78 47.10 -27.14
N GLY A 227 18.36 45.93 -26.81
CA GLY A 227 19.81 45.73 -26.75
C GLY A 227 20.49 45.94 -28.10
N GLU A 228 19.91 45.41 -29.18
CA GLU A 228 20.38 45.61 -30.55
C GLU A 228 20.24 47.07 -30.99
N ALA A 229 19.13 47.75 -30.68
CA ALA A 229 18.93 49.15 -31.00
C ALA A 229 19.90 50.07 -30.24
N THR A 230 20.09 49.83 -28.94
CA THR A 230 21.04 50.58 -28.10
C THR A 230 22.47 50.34 -28.58
N SER A 231 22.82 49.08 -28.89
CA SER A 231 24.12 48.73 -29.46
C SER A 231 24.35 49.43 -30.81
N ALA A 232 23.37 49.42 -31.70
CA ALA A 232 23.45 50.09 -33.00
C ALA A 232 23.60 51.62 -32.85
N GLN A 233 22.91 52.24 -31.90
CA GLN A 233 23.06 53.67 -31.61
C GLN A 233 24.46 54.01 -31.09
N LEU A 234 24.98 53.22 -30.15
CA LEU A 234 26.33 53.42 -29.61
C LEU A 234 27.42 53.20 -30.67
N ILE A 235 27.28 52.16 -31.48
CA ILE A 235 28.18 51.89 -32.62
C ILE A 235 28.07 53.04 -33.63
N GLY A 236 26.88 53.51 -33.95
CA GLY A 236 26.65 54.63 -34.86
C GLY A 236 27.29 55.93 -34.37
N GLN A 237 27.19 56.23 -33.07
CA GLN A 237 27.87 57.38 -32.45
C GLN A 237 29.40 57.21 -32.49
N ALA A 238 29.93 56.01 -32.20
CA ALA A 238 31.35 55.72 -32.30
C ALA A 238 31.88 55.87 -33.74
N MET A 239 31.09 55.43 -34.73
CA MET A 239 31.35 55.58 -36.16
C MET A 239 31.36 57.05 -36.61
N ALA A 240 30.40 57.86 -36.14
CA ALA A 240 30.32 59.28 -36.47
C ALA A 240 31.49 60.09 -35.88
N ASN A 241 31.99 59.69 -34.70
CA ASN A 241 33.08 60.38 -34.01
C ASN A 241 34.47 60.04 -34.59
N ASN A 242 34.65 58.87 -35.23
CA ASN A 242 35.95 58.44 -35.75
C ASN A 242 35.85 57.84 -37.17
N PRO A 243 36.23 58.56 -38.22
CA PRO A 243 36.19 58.05 -39.61
C PRO A 243 37.12 56.84 -39.83
N ALA A 244 38.18 56.68 -39.03
CA ALA A 244 39.06 55.50 -39.11
C ALA A 244 38.38 54.20 -38.63
N PHE A 245 37.28 54.29 -37.88
CA PHE A 245 36.52 53.12 -37.45
C PHE A 245 35.72 52.50 -38.62
N ILE A 246 35.21 53.33 -39.54
CA ILE A 246 34.53 52.87 -40.76
C ILE A 246 35.48 52.07 -41.64
N THR A 247 36.70 52.58 -41.84
CA THR A 247 37.70 51.92 -42.68
C THR A 247 38.16 50.61 -42.07
N LEU A 248 38.39 50.56 -40.75
CA LEU A 248 38.68 49.31 -40.03
C LEU A 248 37.56 48.28 -40.21
N ARG A 249 36.29 48.68 -40.06
CA ARG A 249 35.13 47.78 -40.28
C ARG A 249 35.03 47.27 -41.73
N LYS A 250 35.36 48.10 -42.72
CA LYS A 250 35.42 47.67 -44.13
C LYS A 250 36.51 46.61 -44.34
N ILE A 251 37.68 46.78 -43.72
CA ILE A 251 38.79 45.80 -43.79
C ILE A 251 38.40 44.48 -43.12
N GLU A 252 37.74 44.54 -41.95
CA GLU A 252 37.24 43.34 -41.27
C GLU A 252 36.18 42.60 -42.11
N ALA A 253 35.21 43.32 -42.67
CA ALA A 253 34.20 42.73 -43.56
C ALA A 253 34.83 42.10 -44.81
N ALA A 254 35.81 42.77 -45.42
CA ALA A 254 36.57 42.25 -46.55
C ALA A 254 37.33 40.96 -46.18
N ARG A 255 37.94 40.91 -44.99
CA ARG A 255 38.63 39.71 -44.47
C ARG A 255 37.66 38.55 -44.26
N ASP A 256 36.49 38.82 -43.65
CA ASP A 256 35.51 37.78 -43.35
C ASP A 256 34.88 37.23 -44.64
N VAL A 257 34.55 38.10 -45.61
CA VAL A 257 34.11 37.69 -46.95
C VAL A 257 35.17 36.84 -47.66
N ALA A 258 36.44 37.27 -47.63
CA ALA A 258 37.54 36.49 -48.20
C ALA A 258 37.67 35.11 -47.53
N GLN A 259 37.49 35.02 -46.22
CA GLN A 259 37.52 33.77 -45.47
C GLN A 259 36.34 32.86 -45.86
N THR A 260 35.13 33.39 -45.97
CA THR A 260 33.95 32.63 -46.42
C THR A 260 34.12 32.10 -47.84
N ILE A 261 34.68 32.90 -48.75
CA ILE A 261 34.97 32.48 -50.14
C ILE A 261 36.05 31.39 -50.17
N SER A 262 37.12 31.55 -49.39
CA SER A 262 38.19 30.55 -49.28
C SER A 262 37.68 29.19 -48.77
N ASN A 263 36.65 29.19 -47.92
CA ASN A 263 36.08 27.98 -47.33
C ASN A 263 34.93 27.38 -48.17
N SER A 264 34.36 28.13 -49.12
CA SER A 264 33.28 27.67 -50.00
C SER A 264 33.82 26.72 -51.06
N ALA A 265 33.18 25.57 -51.24
CA ALA A 265 33.53 24.58 -52.27
C ALA A 265 33.11 25.03 -53.70
N ASN A 266 32.19 25.98 -53.82
CA ASN A 266 31.73 26.50 -55.11
C ASN A 266 32.60 27.68 -55.57
N LYS A 267 33.19 27.56 -56.76
CA LYS A 267 33.93 28.66 -57.43
C LYS A 267 32.94 29.64 -58.05
N VAL A 268 32.70 30.76 -57.37
CA VAL A 268 31.88 31.87 -57.89
C VAL A 268 32.83 32.99 -58.32
N PHE A 269 32.80 33.36 -59.60
CA PHE A 269 33.54 34.52 -60.11
C PHE A 269 32.72 35.78 -59.81
N LEU A 270 33.11 36.52 -58.79
CA LEU A 270 32.49 37.78 -58.40
C LEU A 270 33.48 38.92 -58.57
N ASN A 271 32.97 40.10 -58.91
CA ASN A 271 33.80 41.26 -59.14
C ASN A 271 34.36 41.78 -57.80
N SER A 272 35.65 42.15 -57.78
CA SER A 272 36.32 42.55 -56.53
C SER A 272 35.83 43.88 -55.95
N GLU A 273 35.21 44.72 -56.79
CA GLU A 273 34.57 45.97 -56.35
C GLU A 273 33.25 45.71 -55.62
N ASP A 274 32.43 44.76 -56.11
CA ASP A 274 31.14 44.41 -55.48
C ASP A 274 31.31 43.78 -54.10
N LEU A 275 32.46 43.14 -53.85
CA LEU A 275 32.80 42.51 -52.57
C LEU A 275 33.57 43.41 -51.61
N LEU A 276 33.77 44.69 -51.95
CA LEU A 276 34.54 45.65 -51.14
C LEU A 276 35.99 45.19 -50.83
N LEU A 277 36.55 44.29 -51.64
CA LEU A 277 37.89 43.72 -51.44
C LEU A 277 39.01 44.64 -51.96
N ASN A 278 38.67 45.66 -52.74
CA ASN A 278 39.64 46.60 -53.28
C ASN A 278 40.08 47.64 -52.24
N LEU A 279 41.12 47.29 -51.48
CA LEU A 279 41.67 48.14 -50.42
C LEU A 279 42.43 49.38 -50.93
N GLN A 280 42.83 49.41 -52.21
CA GLN A 280 43.68 50.47 -52.78
C GLN A 280 42.94 51.79 -53.03
N LYS A 281 41.59 51.77 -53.14
CA LYS A 281 40.76 52.97 -53.33
C LYS A 281 40.27 53.62 -52.04
N MET A 282 40.67 53.11 -50.86
CA MET A 282 40.26 53.68 -49.57
C MET A 282 41.18 54.83 -49.15
N GLU A 283 40.85 56.05 -49.56
CA GLU A 283 41.48 57.26 -49.01
C GLU A 283 41.06 57.46 -47.55
N LEU A 284 42.05 57.53 -46.66
CA LEU A 284 41.87 57.90 -45.26
C LEU A 284 41.68 59.41 -45.17
N GLU A 285 40.45 59.90 -45.29
CA GLU A 285 40.16 61.30 -44.95
C GLU A 285 40.24 61.49 -43.43
N VAL A 286 41.43 61.80 -42.94
CA VAL A 286 41.65 62.25 -41.56
C VAL A 286 41.28 63.72 -41.49
N HIS A 287 39.99 64.03 -41.29
CA HIS A 287 39.57 65.37 -40.87
C HIS A 287 40.01 65.58 -39.41
N GLY A 288 41.24 66.04 -39.22
CA GLY A 288 41.73 66.51 -37.93
C GLY A 288 40.99 67.78 -37.53
N LYS A 289 40.13 67.70 -36.51
CA LYS A 289 39.72 68.90 -35.76
C LYS A 289 40.95 69.41 -34.99
N LYS A 290 41.39 70.62 -35.33
CA LYS A 290 42.22 71.46 -34.44
C LYS A 290 41.46 71.77 -33.16
#